data_AF-A0A2K3L2W8-F1
#
_entry.id   AF-A0A2K3L2W8-F1
#
_cell.length_a   1.000
_cell.length_b   1.000
_cell.length_c   1.000
_cell.angle_alpha   90.00
_cell.angle_beta   90.00
_cell.angle_gamma   90.00
#
_symmetry.space_group_name_H-M   'P 1'
#
loop_
_entity.id
_entity.type
_entity.pdbx_description
1 polymer ?
#
loop_
_entity_poly.entity_id
_entity_poly.type
_entity_poly.pdbx_seq_one_letter_code
_entity_poly.pdbx_strand_id
1 'polypeptide(L)' 'MSLSLADRSIVHPVGILHDVLVRVAEFVFPADFVVLDMEEDKD' A
#
# COMPACT_ATOMS: atom_id res chain seq x y z
N MET A 1 4.11 -3.49 -12.90
CA MET A 1 2.78 -3.53 -12.23
C MET A 1 2.28 -2.11 -12.12
N SER A 2 1.01 -1.85 -12.39
CA SER A 2 0.38 -0.53 -12.23
C SER A 2 -0.95 -0.70 -11.50
N LEU A 3 -1.31 0.30 -10.70
CA LEU A 3 -2.57 0.33 -9.94
C LEU A 3 -3.40 1.51 -10.40
N SER A 4 -4.71 1.29 -10.54
CA SER A 4 -5.69 2.36 -10.72
C SER A 4 -6.27 2.72 -9.36
N LEU A 5 -6.09 3.97 -8.95
CA LEU A 5 -6.66 4.49 -7.71
C LEU A 5 -8.12 4.92 -7.93
N ALA A 6 -8.83 5.23 -6.84
CA ALA A 6 -10.24 5.63 -6.87
C ALA A 6 -10.48 6.97 -7.60
N ASP A 7 -9.48 7.85 -7.58
CA ASP A 7 -9.43 9.11 -8.33
C ASP A 7 -9.11 8.90 -9.83
N ARG A 8 -8.95 7.63 -10.26
CA ARG A 8 -8.60 7.21 -11.63
C ARG A 8 -7.17 7.56 -12.03
N SER A 9 -6.32 7.99 -11.09
CA SER A 9 -4.89 8.08 -11.34
C SER A 9 -4.27 6.68 -11.48
N ILE A 10 -3.24 6.58 -12.32
CA ILE A 10 -2.47 5.35 -12.50
C ILE A 10 -1.12 5.54 -11.81
N VAL A 11 -0.86 4.72 -10.80
CA VAL A 11 0.38 4.76 -10.02
C VAL A 11 1.22 3.52 -10.27
N HIS A 12 2.54 3.70 -10.25
CA HIS A 12 3.51 2.64 -10.34
C HIS A 12 4.11 2.41 -8.96
N PRO A 13 3.97 1.22 -8.37
CA PRO A 13 4.55 0.95 -7.07
C PRO A 13 6.07 1.08 -7.06
N VAL A 14 6.60 1.58 -5.94
CA VAL A 14 8.04 1.58 -5.65
C VAL A 14 8.51 0.16 -5.36
N GLY A 15 7.67 -0.61 -4.66
CA GLY A 15 7.97 -1.98 -4.30
C GLY A 15 6.81 -2.67 -3.59
N ILE A 16 7.03 -3.94 -3.26
CA ILE A 16 6.12 -4.75 -2.46
C ILE A 16 6.89 -5.19 -1.23
N LEU A 17 6.31 -4.99 -0.06
CA LEU A 17 6.82 -5.48 1.20
C LEU A 17 6.08 -6.76 1.56
N HIS A 18 6.80 -7.87 1.58
CA HIS A 18 6.23 -9.19 1.81
C HIS A 18 6.24 -9.57 3.29
N ASP A 19 5.27 -10.41 3.70
CA ASP A 19 5.19 -11.05 5.02
C ASP A 19 5.23 -10.08 6.21
N VAL A 20 4.62 -8.91 6.05
CA VAL A 20 4.51 -7.91 7.13
C VAL A 20 3.47 -8.37 8.14
N LEU A 21 3.85 -8.41 9.41
CA LEU A 21 2.93 -8.75 10.50
C LEU A 21 2.02 -7.56 10.84
N VAL A 22 0.72 -7.75 10.60
CA VAL A 22 -0.33 -6.77 10.88
C VAL A 22 -1.14 -7.22 12.08
N ARG A 23 -1.31 -6.34 13.06
CA ARG A 23 -2.17 -6.60 14.21
C ARG A 23 -3.60 -6.14 13.93
N VAL A 24 -4.56 -7.04 14.06
CA VAL A 24 -6.00 -6.76 13.98
C VAL A 24 -6.66 -7.23 15.27
N ALA A 25 -7.11 -6.27 16.09
CA ALA A 25 -7.53 -6.50 17.47
C ALA A 25 -6.45 -7.27 18.25
N GLU A 26 -6.74 -8.51 18.65
CA GLU A 26 -5.84 -9.38 19.42
C GLU A 26 -5.03 -10.35 18.55
N PHE A 27 -5.25 -10.36 17.23
CA PHE A 27 -4.63 -11.30 16.30
C PHE A 27 -3.52 -10.63 15.47
N VAL A 28 -2.55 -11.44 15.04
CA VAL A 28 -1.46 -11.02 14.15
C VAL A 28 -1.48 -11.89 12.90
N PHE A 29 -1.49 -11.25 11.73
CA PHE A 29 -1.51 -11.93 10.44
C PHE A 29 -0.37 -11.43 9.55
N PRO A 30 0.29 -12.32 8.79
CA PRO A 30 1.16 -11.88 7.70
C PRO A 30 0.33 -11.30 6.56
N ALA A 31 0.78 -10.21 5.97
CA ALA A 31 0.19 -9.59 4.79
C ALA A 31 1.26 -8.91 3.93
N ASP A 32 1.00 -8.88 2.63
CA ASP A 32 1.83 -8.16 1.66
C ASP A 32 1.30 -6.72 1.47
N PHE A 33 2.21 -5.75 1.38
CA PHE A 33 1.88 -4.34 1.18
C PHE A 33 2.53 -3.79 -0.07
N VAL A 34 1.76 -3.02 -0.83
CA VAL A 34 2.29 -2.27 -1.98
C VAL A 34 2.72 -0.89 -1.49
N VAL A 35 3.98 -0.53 -1.71
CA VAL A 35 4.53 0.78 -1.36
C VAL A 35 4.42 1.70 -2.56
N LEU A 36 3.77 2.84 -2.38
CA LEU A 36 3.60 3.89 -3.38
C LEU A 36 4.37 5.14 -2.95
N ASP A 37 4.99 5.81 -3.91
CA ASP A 37 5.45 7.20 -3.74
C ASP A 37 4.29 8.10 -4.19
N MET A 38 3.79 8.94 -3.29
CA MET A 38 2.65 9.81 -3.53
C MET A 38 3.02 11.23 -3.09
N GLU A 39 2.59 12.23 -3.85
CA GLU A 39 2.73 13.61 -3.39
C GLU A 39 1.94 13.82 -2.10
N GLU A 40 2.52 14.59 -1.18
CA GLU A 40 1.86 14.96 0.07
C GLU A 40 0.59 15.74 -0.25
N ASP A 41 -0.52 15.37 0.40
CA ASP A 41 -1.79 16.07 0.18
C ASP A 41 -1.66 17.49 0.77
N LYS A 42 -1.60 18.48 -0.12
CA LYS A 42 -1.43 19.89 0.24
C LYS A 42 -2.79 20.49 0.56
N ASP A 43 -3.26 20.24 1.78
CA ASP A 43 -4.35 20.99 2.40
C ASP A 43 -3.82 22.18 3.22
#